data_AF-X1LVK3-F1
#
_entry.id   AF-X1LVK3-F1
#
_cell.length_a   1.000
_cell.length_b   1.000
_cell.length_c   1.000
_cell.angle_alpha   90.00
_cell.angle_beta   90.00
_cell.angle_gamma   90.00
#
_symmetry.space_group_name_H-M   'P 1'
#
loop_
_entity.id
_entity.type
_entity.pdbx_description
1 polymer ?
#
loop_
_entity_poly.entity_id
_entity_poly.type
_entity_poly.pdbx_seq_one_letter_code
_entity_poly.pdbx_strand_id
1 'polypeptide(L)'
;ELNIQGRPFDDDDIESHSCYLVTGPKEGYFFFGIEPDGAQDRFYCAKTTDGGKSFQFLGWISPSLEEAPKYERWAVYSAVEVSKGHLVAALRRKISKRRGKIQRLNWIDVYESKDSGRTWSFLSKVADTDVVNSDHNGNPPSILKLKDGRLCVTYGFRAKPFVMCAKFSSDNGKTWSEPIILRTGARNWDFGYSRSLQRPDGKVITVYYFATPTNRDQFIAVTIWDPDKVK
;
A
#
# COMPACT_ATOMS: atom_id res chain seq x y z
N GLU A 1 -3.16 20.09 -16.60
CA GLU A 1 -2.05 19.71 -15.70
C GLU A 1 -2.56 19.65 -14.27
N LEU A 2 -1.94 18.81 -13.43
CA LEU A 2 -2.26 18.69 -12.01
C LEU A 2 -1.79 19.96 -11.27
N ASN A 3 -2.73 20.70 -10.66
CA ASN A 3 -2.41 21.90 -9.90
C ASN A 3 -2.03 21.53 -8.46
N ILE A 4 -0.74 21.28 -8.24
CA ILE A 4 -0.18 20.95 -6.92
C ILE A 4 0.71 22.11 -6.45
N GLN A 5 0.28 22.78 -5.39
CA GLN A 5 0.88 23.98 -4.83
C GLN A 5 1.88 23.64 -3.71
N GLY A 6 2.94 24.45 -3.59
CA GLY A 6 3.89 24.37 -2.48
C GLY A 6 4.85 23.18 -2.52
N ARG A 7 5.05 22.57 -3.70
CA ARG A 7 6.06 21.50 -3.88
C ARG A 7 7.48 22.11 -3.79
N PRO A 8 8.40 21.51 -3.03
CA PRO A 8 9.79 21.95 -2.97
C PRO A 8 10.68 21.36 -4.08
N PHE A 9 10.08 20.87 -5.17
CA PHE A 9 10.75 20.20 -6.28
C PHE A 9 10.01 20.46 -7.58
N ASP A 10 10.78 20.59 -8.65
CA ASP A 10 10.28 20.73 -10.02
C ASP A 10 10.37 19.34 -10.66
N ASP A 11 9.31 18.55 -10.49
CA ASP A 11 9.16 17.25 -11.14
C ASP A 11 7.74 17.13 -11.71
N ASP A 12 7.69 16.95 -13.02
CA ASP A 12 6.47 16.82 -13.80
C ASP A 12 6.07 15.35 -14.00
N ASP A 13 6.97 14.40 -13.69
CA ASP A 13 6.74 12.96 -13.86
C ASP A 13 6.07 12.37 -12.62
N ILE A 14 4.81 12.76 -12.43
CA ILE A 14 3.91 12.09 -11.49
C ILE A 14 3.58 10.69 -12.02
N GLU A 15 3.92 9.69 -11.21
CA GLU A 15 3.66 8.30 -11.52
C GLU A 15 2.17 7.97 -11.56
N SER A 16 1.83 6.99 -12.41
CA SER A 16 0.46 6.47 -12.52
C SER A 16 -0.04 5.78 -11.23
N HIS A 17 0.88 5.45 -10.32
CA HIS A 17 0.58 4.87 -9.03
C HIS A 17 0.26 5.99 -8.02
N SER A 18 -1.01 6.37 -7.94
CA SER A 18 -1.52 7.28 -6.91
C SER A 18 -2.67 6.62 -6.14
N CYS A 19 -2.75 6.89 -4.85
CA CYS A 19 -3.90 6.50 -4.03
C CYS A 19 -4.46 7.72 -3.30
N TYR A 20 -5.70 7.61 -2.81
CA TYR A 20 -6.38 8.71 -2.14
C TYR A 20 -7.23 8.21 -0.98
N LEU A 21 -7.49 9.11 -0.04
CA LEU A 21 -8.38 8.93 1.09
C LEU A 21 -9.36 10.10 1.10
N VAL A 22 -10.63 9.84 0.80
CA VAL A 22 -11.69 10.85 0.85
C VAL A 22 -12.10 11.05 2.31
N THR A 23 -12.01 12.29 2.79
CA THR A 23 -12.36 12.67 4.17
C THR A 23 -13.59 13.57 4.25
N GLY A 24 -14.11 14.03 3.10
CA GLY A 24 -15.35 14.77 3.00
C GLY A 24 -15.79 14.97 1.54
N PRO A 25 -16.94 15.63 1.30
CA PRO A 25 -17.48 15.80 -0.06
C PRO A 25 -16.56 16.54 -1.04
N LYS A 26 -15.65 17.38 -0.52
CA LYS A 26 -14.64 18.12 -1.29
C LYS A 26 -13.23 17.97 -0.71
N GLU A 27 -13.08 17.19 0.36
CA GLU A 27 -11.83 17.04 1.07
C GLU A 27 -11.26 15.63 0.91
N GLY A 28 -9.96 15.55 0.68
CA GLY A 28 -9.27 14.27 0.67
C GLY A 28 -7.77 14.42 0.68
N TYR A 29 -7.11 13.37 1.14
CA TYR A 29 -5.67 13.20 1.02
C TYR A 29 -5.36 12.42 -0.26
N PHE A 30 -4.32 12.85 -0.95
CA PHE A 30 -3.78 12.21 -2.14
C PHE A 30 -2.32 11.87 -1.88
N PHE A 31 -1.94 10.69 -2.35
CA PHE A 31 -0.61 10.13 -2.21
C PHE A 31 -0.05 9.98 -3.61
N PHE A 32 0.77 10.94 -4.01
CA PHE A 32 1.34 11.00 -5.35
C PHE A 32 2.70 10.33 -5.37
N GLY A 33 2.90 9.46 -6.35
CA GLY A 33 4.20 8.88 -6.65
C GLY A 33 4.98 9.74 -7.64
N ILE A 34 6.31 9.72 -7.52
CA ILE A 34 7.26 10.19 -8.53
C ILE A 34 8.37 9.15 -8.65
N GLU A 35 8.99 9.03 -9.83
CA GLU A 35 10.18 8.19 -10.03
C GLU A 35 11.37 9.06 -10.49
N PRO A 36 12.19 9.56 -9.54
CA PRO A 36 13.33 10.38 -9.89
C PRO A 36 14.37 9.61 -10.71
N ASP A 37 15.14 10.33 -11.53
CA ASP A 37 16.15 9.74 -12.41
C ASP A 37 17.13 8.77 -11.71
N GLY A 38 17.04 7.51 -12.14
CA GLY A 38 17.86 6.42 -11.65
C GLY A 38 17.58 6.02 -10.20
N ALA A 39 16.47 6.46 -9.62
CA ALA A 39 15.98 6.05 -8.31
C ALA A 39 14.84 5.02 -8.44
N GLN A 40 14.08 4.82 -7.36
CA GLN A 40 12.82 4.09 -7.37
C GLN A 40 11.74 5.02 -6.82
N ASP A 41 10.48 4.59 -6.93
CA ASP A 41 9.31 5.37 -6.57
C ASP A 41 9.43 6.00 -5.16
N ARG A 42 9.08 7.28 -5.10
CA ARG A 42 8.98 8.13 -3.90
C ARG A 42 7.58 8.70 -3.81
N PHE A 43 7.10 8.90 -2.59
CA PHE A 43 5.71 9.30 -2.39
C PHE A 43 5.62 10.44 -1.39
N TYR A 44 4.74 11.39 -1.70
CA TYR A 44 4.35 12.48 -0.81
C TYR A 44 2.84 12.54 -0.62
N CYS A 45 2.44 13.14 0.48
CA CYS A 45 1.06 13.45 0.80
C CYS A 45 0.72 14.86 0.31
N ALA A 46 -0.45 14.99 -0.30
CA ALA A 46 -1.08 16.26 -0.63
C ALA A 46 -2.54 16.24 -0.16
N LYS A 47 -3.13 17.42 0.04
CA LYS A 47 -4.54 17.55 0.42
C LYS A 47 -5.28 18.42 -0.58
N THR A 48 -6.50 18.02 -0.91
CA THR A 48 -7.48 18.87 -1.59
C THR A 48 -8.60 19.26 -0.63
N THR A 49 -9.16 20.45 -0.82
CA THR A 49 -10.37 20.95 -0.13
C THR A 49 -11.45 21.44 -1.08
N ASP A 50 -11.21 21.33 -2.39
CA ASP A 50 -12.06 21.86 -3.45
C ASP A 50 -12.57 20.77 -4.42
N GLY A 51 -12.48 19.49 -4.01
CA GLY A 51 -12.92 18.35 -4.80
C GLY A 51 -11.91 17.93 -5.87
N GLY A 52 -10.62 18.15 -5.63
CA GLY A 52 -9.53 17.75 -6.53
C GLY A 52 -9.25 18.74 -7.66
N LYS A 53 -9.71 20.00 -7.56
CA LYS A 53 -9.35 21.05 -8.52
C LYS A 53 -7.95 21.59 -8.24
N SER A 54 -7.57 21.66 -6.97
CA SER A 54 -6.21 21.97 -6.53
C SER A 54 -5.79 21.07 -5.37
N PHE A 55 -4.48 20.92 -5.23
CA PHE A 55 -3.85 20.12 -4.20
C PHE A 55 -2.75 20.94 -3.52
N GLN A 56 -2.69 20.87 -2.20
CA GLN A 56 -1.62 21.45 -1.41
C GLN A 56 -0.65 20.33 -1.00
N PHE A 57 0.63 20.46 -1.36
CA PHE A 57 1.68 19.60 -0.83
C PHE A 57 1.69 19.68 0.70
N LEU A 58 1.76 18.53 1.38
CA LEU A 58 1.83 18.47 2.84
C LEU A 58 3.20 18.00 3.34
N GLY A 59 3.69 16.89 2.80
CA GLY A 59 4.96 16.32 3.27
C GLY A 59 5.31 15.00 2.61
N TRP A 60 6.59 14.66 2.66
CA TRP A 60 7.11 13.39 2.18
C TRP A 60 6.75 12.23 3.11
N ILE A 61 6.45 11.07 2.51
CA ILE A 61 6.22 9.81 3.22
C ILE A 61 7.47 8.93 3.11
N SER A 62 8.07 8.91 1.93
CA SER A 62 9.43 8.41 1.75
C SER A 62 10.45 9.37 2.38
N PRO A 63 11.69 8.94 2.65
CA PRO A 63 12.78 9.89 2.87
C PRO A 63 12.87 10.87 1.70
N SER A 64 13.48 12.03 1.94
CA SER A 64 13.63 13.07 0.92
C SER A 64 14.40 12.54 -0.30
N LEU A 65 14.29 13.24 -1.43
CA LEU A 65 15.02 12.89 -2.66
C LEU A 65 16.54 12.82 -2.45
N GLU A 66 17.06 13.62 -1.53
CA GLU A 66 18.49 13.68 -1.19
C GLU A 66 18.92 12.51 -0.29
N GLU A 67 18.06 12.09 0.63
CA GLU A 67 18.39 11.07 1.64
C GLU A 67 18.12 9.64 1.17
N ALA A 68 17.14 9.45 0.29
CA ALA A 68 16.61 8.14 -0.01
C ALA A 68 17.54 7.33 -0.94
N PRO A 69 17.98 6.12 -0.55
CA PRO A 69 18.81 5.29 -1.40
C PRO A 69 18.13 4.97 -2.73
N LYS A 70 18.82 5.21 -3.85
CA LYS A 70 18.30 5.01 -5.21
C LYS A 70 17.76 3.60 -5.50
N TYR A 71 18.23 2.59 -4.76
CA TYR A 71 17.81 1.19 -4.92
C TYR A 71 16.62 0.78 -4.05
N GLU A 72 16.09 1.67 -3.21
CA GLU A 72 14.93 1.40 -2.35
C GLU A 72 13.68 2.11 -2.85
N ARG A 73 12.51 1.47 -2.74
CA ARG A 73 11.20 2.00 -3.14
C ARG A 73 10.29 2.25 -1.93
N TRP A 74 9.51 3.33 -1.97
CA TRP A 74 8.42 3.65 -1.03
C TRP A 74 7.12 3.95 -1.79
N ALA A 75 6.43 2.92 -2.26
CA ALA A 75 5.21 3.13 -3.04
C ALA A 75 3.95 3.00 -2.18
N VAL A 76 3.18 4.09 -2.02
CA VAL A 76 1.94 4.09 -1.22
C VAL A 76 0.78 3.59 -2.07
N TYR A 77 0.09 2.55 -1.62
CA TYR A 77 -1.04 1.97 -2.36
C TYR A 77 -2.38 2.14 -1.66
N SER A 78 -2.38 2.40 -0.36
CA SER A 78 -3.59 2.63 0.41
C SER A 78 -3.26 3.32 1.74
N ALA A 79 -4.23 4.07 2.26
CA ALA A 79 -4.14 4.71 3.56
C ALA A 79 -5.51 4.77 4.22
N VAL A 80 -5.51 4.91 5.55
CA VAL A 80 -6.71 5.08 6.38
C VAL A 80 -6.48 6.18 7.41
N GLU A 81 -7.56 6.85 7.81
CA GLU A 81 -7.57 7.72 8.98
C GLU A 81 -8.00 6.89 10.21
N VAL A 82 -7.08 6.66 11.14
CA VAL A 82 -7.35 5.84 12.33
C VAL A 82 -8.00 6.66 13.43
N SER A 83 -7.73 7.96 13.49
CA SER A 83 -8.44 8.98 14.26
C SER A 83 -8.19 10.35 13.62
N LYS A 84 -8.89 11.40 14.04
CA LYS A 84 -8.80 12.73 13.42
C LYS A 84 -7.34 13.20 13.32
N GLY A 85 -6.85 13.38 12.09
CA GLY A 85 -5.47 13.82 11.82
C GLY A 85 -4.39 12.77 12.03
N HIS A 86 -4.76 11.54 12.42
CA HIS A 86 -3.87 10.39 12.50
C HIS A 86 -4.11 9.47 11.30
N LEU A 87 -3.17 9.50 10.36
CA LEU A 87 -3.19 8.69 9.15
C LEU A 87 -2.23 7.51 9.27
N VAL A 88 -2.60 6.37 8.69
CA VAL A 88 -1.70 5.22 8.50
C VAL A 88 -1.73 4.83 7.02
N ALA A 89 -0.57 4.86 6.38
CA ALA A 89 -0.38 4.51 4.98
C ALA A 89 0.36 3.17 4.86
N ALA A 90 -0.15 2.28 4.02
CA ALA A 90 0.49 1.00 3.71
C ALA A 90 1.26 1.10 2.40
N LEU A 91 2.56 0.78 2.49
CA LEU A 91 3.52 0.96 1.42
C LEU A 91 3.99 -0.39 0.91
N ARG A 92 4.06 -0.51 -0.41
CA ARG A 92 4.89 -1.51 -1.06
C ARG A 92 6.34 -1.04 -1.00
N ARG A 93 7.20 -1.88 -0.43
CA ARG A 93 8.62 -1.64 -0.30
C ARG A 93 9.42 -2.63 -1.13
N LYS A 94 10.55 -2.15 -1.63
CA LYS A 94 11.49 -2.95 -2.42
C LYS A 94 12.91 -2.48 -2.17
N ILE A 95 13.85 -3.42 -2.12
CA ILE A 95 15.29 -3.19 -2.33
C ILE A 95 15.66 -3.84 -3.66
N SER A 96 16.44 -3.15 -4.49
CA SER A 96 16.94 -3.65 -5.78
C SER A 96 18.39 -3.19 -6.01
N LYS A 97 19.34 -3.86 -5.35
CA LYS A 97 20.77 -3.55 -5.46
C LYS A 97 21.39 -4.21 -6.68
N ARG A 98 22.43 -3.58 -7.25
CA ARG A 98 23.21 -4.13 -8.37
C ARG A 98 24.22 -5.21 -7.94
N ARG A 99 24.65 -5.22 -6.68
CA ARG A 99 25.70 -6.11 -6.14
C ARG A 99 25.39 -6.49 -4.68
N GLY A 100 25.97 -7.60 -4.23
CA GLY A 100 25.83 -8.12 -2.87
C GLY A 100 25.11 -9.47 -2.82
N LYS A 101 25.11 -10.12 -1.65
CA LYS A 101 24.43 -11.41 -1.43
C LYS A 101 22.90 -11.26 -1.37
N ILE A 102 22.41 -10.15 -0.81
CA ILE A 102 20.99 -9.79 -0.77
C ILE A 102 20.78 -8.61 -1.73
N GLN A 103 20.29 -8.93 -2.92
CA GLN A 103 20.08 -7.98 -4.01
C GLN A 103 18.64 -7.50 -4.07
N ARG A 104 17.67 -8.40 -3.81
CA ARG A 104 16.25 -8.09 -3.90
C ARG A 104 15.48 -8.51 -2.65
N LEU A 105 14.66 -7.60 -2.16
CA LEU A 105 13.70 -7.82 -1.08
C LEU A 105 12.39 -7.12 -1.45
N ASN A 106 11.26 -7.72 -1.08
CA ASN A 106 9.93 -7.20 -1.35
C ASN A 106 9.06 -7.34 -0.10
N TRP A 107 8.57 -6.24 0.46
CA TRP A 107 7.79 -6.28 1.70
C TRP A 107 6.77 -5.15 1.79
N ILE A 108 6.00 -5.16 2.87
CA ILE A 108 5.03 -4.12 3.20
C ILE A 108 5.44 -3.48 4.52
N ASP A 109 5.52 -2.16 4.51
CA ASP A 109 5.60 -1.34 5.72
C ASP A 109 4.32 -0.53 5.87
N VAL A 110 4.04 -0.11 7.10
CA VAL A 110 3.15 1.01 7.37
C VAL A 110 3.93 2.19 7.93
N TYR A 111 3.54 3.38 7.48
CA TYR A 111 4.00 4.66 7.99
C TYR A 111 2.80 5.39 8.60
N GLU A 112 3.04 6.15 9.66
CA GLU A 112 2.00 6.96 10.29
C GLU A 112 2.32 8.45 10.21
N SER A 113 1.27 9.25 10.16
CA SER A 113 1.32 10.69 10.40
C SER A 113 0.34 11.03 11.51
N LYS A 114 0.79 11.81 12.50
CA LYS A 114 -0.04 12.27 13.63
C LYS A 114 -0.44 13.75 13.52
N ASP A 115 -0.09 14.38 12.40
CA ASP A 115 -0.26 15.82 12.15
C ASP A 115 -0.94 16.08 10.80
N SER A 116 -1.89 15.22 10.44
CA SER A 116 -2.72 15.34 9.24
C SER A 116 -1.92 15.29 7.93
N GLY A 117 -0.91 14.42 7.87
CA GLY A 117 -0.15 14.12 6.66
C GLY A 117 1.06 15.02 6.40
N ARG A 118 1.45 15.88 7.36
CA ARG A 118 2.57 16.81 7.21
C ARG A 118 3.92 16.15 7.49
N THR A 119 4.00 15.35 8.55
CA THR A 119 5.18 14.53 8.87
C THR A 119 4.79 13.07 8.96
N TRP A 120 5.70 12.20 8.50
CA TRP A 120 5.49 10.75 8.47
C TRP A 120 6.67 10.04 9.11
N SER A 121 6.38 8.97 9.84
CA SER A 121 7.38 8.12 10.47
C SER A 121 7.09 6.65 10.18
N PHE A 122 8.14 5.85 10.03
CA PHE A 122 8.01 4.39 10.00
C PHE A 122 7.31 3.92 11.27
N LEU A 123 6.25 3.11 11.11
CA LEU A 123 5.48 2.58 12.23
C LEU A 123 5.84 1.11 12.47
N SER A 124 5.68 0.26 11.46
CA SER A 124 5.99 -1.16 11.56
C SER A 124 6.10 -1.83 10.19
N LYS A 125 6.69 -3.03 10.18
CA LYS A 125 6.68 -3.94 9.03
C LYS A 125 5.47 -4.87 9.15
N VAL A 126 4.69 -4.99 8.08
CA VAL A 126 3.49 -5.85 8.04
C VAL A 126 3.85 -7.28 7.67
N ALA A 127 4.51 -7.46 6.52
CA ALA A 127 4.82 -8.77 5.96
C ALA A 127 5.89 -8.68 4.86
N ASP A 128 6.65 -9.75 4.67
CA ASP A 128 7.32 -10.01 3.40
C ASP A 128 6.30 -10.47 2.36
N THR A 129 6.51 -10.09 1.11
CA THR A 129 5.59 -10.40 -0.01
C THR A 129 6.21 -11.30 -1.05
N ASP A 130 7.46 -11.72 -0.83
CA ASP A 130 8.21 -12.63 -1.69
C ASP A 130 9.40 -13.20 -0.91
N VAL A 131 10.15 -14.13 -1.51
CA VAL A 131 11.43 -14.64 -0.98
C VAL A 131 12.60 -13.73 -1.35
N VAL A 132 13.67 -13.82 -0.56
CA VAL A 132 14.93 -13.10 -0.80
C VAL A 132 15.47 -13.42 -2.19
N ASN A 133 15.92 -12.39 -2.91
CA ASN A 133 16.47 -12.46 -4.27
C ASN A 133 15.52 -12.96 -5.36
N SER A 134 14.22 -13.07 -5.09
CA SER A 134 13.22 -13.30 -6.14
C SER A 134 13.31 -12.22 -7.23
N ASP A 135 13.19 -12.64 -8.49
CA ASP A 135 13.09 -11.73 -9.64
C ASP A 135 11.71 -11.07 -9.75
N HIS A 136 10.71 -11.52 -8.98
CA HIS A 136 9.39 -10.92 -9.04
C HIS A 136 9.36 -9.57 -8.31
N ASN A 137 8.33 -8.81 -8.65
CA ASN A 137 7.98 -7.59 -7.95
C ASN A 137 6.97 -7.99 -6.85
N GLY A 138 7.16 -7.54 -5.60
CA GLY A 138 6.25 -7.82 -4.47
C GLY A 138 4.78 -7.48 -4.73
N ASN A 139 3.86 -7.78 -3.81
CA ASN A 139 2.48 -7.33 -4.00
C ASN A 139 2.22 -6.02 -3.25
N PRO A 140 1.48 -5.05 -3.84
CA PRO A 140 1.06 -3.89 -3.08
C PRO A 140 0.00 -4.23 -2.03
N PRO A 141 0.00 -3.53 -0.88
CA PRO A 141 -1.00 -3.72 0.17
C PRO A 141 -2.30 -2.95 -0.10
N SER A 142 -3.41 -3.48 0.41
CA SER A 142 -4.63 -2.70 0.68
C SER A 142 -4.92 -2.73 2.18
N ILE A 143 -4.82 -1.57 2.83
CA ILE A 143 -5.22 -1.35 4.21
C ILE A 143 -6.67 -0.88 4.29
N LEU A 144 -7.38 -1.35 5.32
CA LEU A 144 -8.76 -1.02 5.65
C LEU A 144 -8.88 -0.87 7.17
N LYS A 145 -9.60 0.15 7.63
CA LYS A 145 -10.06 0.24 9.02
C LYS A 145 -11.42 -0.44 9.11
N LEU A 146 -11.51 -1.50 9.91
CA LEU A 146 -12.75 -2.21 10.16
C LEU A 146 -13.66 -1.38 11.09
N LYS A 147 -14.95 -1.70 11.06
CA LYS A 147 -15.99 -1.07 11.89
C LYS A 147 -15.74 -1.21 13.40
N ASP A 148 -15.05 -2.26 13.82
CA ASP A 148 -14.65 -2.49 15.21
C ASP A 148 -13.36 -1.77 15.62
N GLY A 149 -12.74 -1.02 14.69
CA GLY A 149 -11.53 -0.25 14.93
C GLY A 149 -10.23 -0.96 14.58
N ARG A 150 -10.22 -2.28 14.36
CA ARG A 150 -9.01 -2.99 13.91
C ARG A 150 -8.59 -2.51 12.52
N LEU A 151 -7.29 -2.56 12.24
CA LEU A 151 -6.77 -2.43 10.87
C LEU A 151 -6.63 -3.80 10.25
N CYS A 152 -6.92 -3.89 8.95
CA CYS A 152 -6.73 -5.09 8.14
C CYS A 152 -5.87 -4.72 6.93
N VAL A 153 -4.79 -5.46 6.68
CA VAL A 153 -4.01 -5.37 5.44
C VAL A 153 -4.21 -6.64 4.63
N THR A 154 -4.63 -6.48 3.38
CA THR A 154 -4.73 -7.55 2.39
C THR A 154 -3.63 -7.41 1.34
N TYR A 155 -3.02 -8.53 0.95
CA TYR A 155 -1.89 -8.54 0.01
C TYR A 155 -1.68 -9.94 -0.60
N GLY A 156 -0.95 -10.02 -1.72
CA GLY A 156 -0.45 -11.28 -2.27
C GLY A 156 0.96 -11.63 -1.78
N PHE A 157 1.20 -12.90 -1.45
CA PHE A 157 2.55 -13.44 -1.28
C PHE A 157 3.01 -14.09 -2.60
N ARG A 158 3.92 -13.43 -3.31
CA ARG A 158 4.35 -13.74 -4.69
C ARG A 158 5.52 -14.73 -4.78
N ALA A 159 5.72 -15.52 -3.73
CA ALA A 159 6.48 -16.76 -3.75
C ALA A 159 5.56 -17.95 -3.47
N LYS A 160 6.00 -19.18 -3.81
CA LYS A 160 5.24 -20.40 -3.48
C LYS A 160 4.95 -20.44 -1.97
N PRO A 161 3.70 -20.72 -1.55
CA PRO A 161 2.61 -21.32 -2.32
C PRO A 161 1.66 -20.36 -3.10
N PHE A 162 2.06 -19.12 -3.38
CA PHE A 162 1.29 -18.10 -4.12
C PHE A 162 -0.13 -17.90 -3.58
N VAL A 163 -0.24 -17.08 -2.54
CA VAL A 163 -1.47 -16.93 -1.76
C VAL A 163 -1.89 -15.47 -1.61
N MET A 164 -3.20 -15.23 -1.57
CA MET A 164 -3.74 -13.99 -1.03
C MET A 164 -3.84 -14.11 0.48
N CYS A 165 -3.38 -13.09 1.19
CA CYS A 165 -3.31 -13.06 2.65
C CYS A 165 -4.05 -11.84 3.22
N ALA A 166 -4.42 -11.95 4.49
CA ALA A 166 -4.79 -10.85 5.36
C ALA A 166 -3.96 -10.87 6.65
N LYS A 167 -3.72 -9.71 7.23
CA LYS A 167 -3.20 -9.55 8.60
C LYS A 167 -4.01 -8.49 9.33
N PHE A 168 -4.18 -8.66 10.63
CA PHE A 168 -4.89 -7.70 11.47
C PHE A 168 -3.97 -6.99 12.44
N SER A 169 -4.34 -5.77 12.79
CA SER A 169 -3.75 -5.01 13.89
C SER A 169 -4.86 -4.46 14.78
N SER A 170 -4.72 -4.67 16.09
CA SER A 170 -5.62 -4.12 17.12
C SER A 170 -5.05 -2.88 17.80
N ASP A 171 -3.88 -2.41 17.38
CA ASP A 171 -3.11 -1.33 18.02
C ASP A 171 -2.69 -0.23 17.02
N ASN A 172 -3.57 0.04 16.05
CA ASN A 172 -3.39 1.06 15.00
C ASN A 172 -2.16 0.84 14.11
N GLY A 173 -1.79 -0.41 13.87
CA GLY A 173 -0.72 -0.80 12.95
C GLY A 173 0.65 -0.93 13.58
N LYS A 174 0.77 -0.95 14.92
CA LYS A 174 2.06 -1.15 15.60
C LYS A 174 2.49 -2.62 15.53
N THR A 175 1.56 -3.54 15.73
CA THR A 175 1.78 -4.99 15.61
C THR A 175 0.74 -5.63 14.71
N TRP A 176 1.09 -6.80 14.15
CA TRP A 176 0.26 -7.53 13.20
C TRP A 176 0.13 -8.99 13.61
N SER A 177 -1.06 -9.58 13.41
CA SER A 177 -1.35 -11.00 13.63
C SER A 177 -0.47 -11.92 12.78
N GLU A 178 -0.62 -13.24 12.94
CA GLU A 178 -0.17 -14.18 11.92
C GLU A 178 -0.94 -14.00 10.59
N PRO A 179 -0.39 -14.43 9.44
CA PRO A 179 -1.05 -14.30 8.15
C PRO A 179 -2.23 -15.27 8.02
N ILE A 180 -3.39 -14.72 7.64
CA ILE A 180 -4.60 -15.47 7.31
C ILE A 180 -4.63 -15.68 5.80
N ILE A 181 -4.73 -16.92 5.34
CA ILE A 181 -4.82 -17.24 3.91
C ILE A 181 -6.25 -17.01 3.43
N LEU A 182 -6.44 -16.05 2.53
CA LEU A 182 -7.73 -15.74 1.90
C LEU A 182 -7.98 -16.57 0.63
N ARG A 183 -6.91 -16.92 -0.10
CA ARG A 183 -7.01 -17.74 -1.32
C ARG A 183 -5.68 -18.39 -1.68
N THR A 184 -5.76 -19.62 -2.17
CA THR A 184 -4.65 -20.40 -2.75
C THR A 184 -4.92 -20.69 -4.24
N GLY A 185 -3.99 -21.40 -4.88
CA GLY A 185 -4.20 -21.92 -6.23
C GLY A 185 -3.91 -20.92 -7.35
N ALA A 186 -3.12 -19.89 -7.07
CA ALA A 186 -2.61 -19.02 -8.13
C ALA A 186 -1.68 -19.82 -9.06
N ARG A 187 -1.77 -19.53 -10.36
CA ARG A 187 -0.94 -20.18 -11.39
C ARG A 187 0.55 -19.87 -11.21
N ASN A 188 0.87 -18.62 -10.92
CA ASN A 188 2.22 -18.08 -10.79
C ASN A 188 2.18 -16.83 -9.89
N TRP A 189 3.28 -16.06 -9.84
CA TRP A 189 3.41 -14.84 -9.05
C TRP A 189 2.56 -13.65 -9.56
N ASP A 190 2.03 -13.73 -10.77
CA ASP A 190 1.32 -12.64 -11.44
C ASP A 190 -0.16 -12.61 -11.00
N PHE A 191 -0.38 -12.13 -9.78
CA PHE A 191 -1.70 -11.95 -9.16
C PHE A 191 -1.65 -10.87 -8.05
N GLY A 192 -2.81 -10.53 -7.50
CA GLY A 192 -2.97 -9.67 -6.33
C GLY A 192 -3.44 -8.27 -6.69
N TYR A 193 -2.78 -7.21 -6.19
CA TYR A 193 -3.30 -5.83 -6.31
C TYR A 193 -4.69 -5.73 -5.67
N SER A 194 -4.78 -6.23 -4.43
CA SER A 194 -6.07 -6.30 -3.75
C SER A 194 -6.64 -4.94 -3.43
N ARG A 195 -7.97 -4.84 -3.40
CA ARG A 195 -8.72 -3.74 -2.78
C ARG A 195 -9.82 -4.34 -1.92
N SER A 196 -9.93 -3.85 -0.69
CA SER A 196 -10.88 -4.36 0.30
C SER A 196 -11.83 -3.28 0.82
N LEU A 197 -13.07 -3.67 1.07
CA LEU A 197 -14.05 -2.85 1.81
C LEU A 197 -14.88 -3.74 2.73
N GLN A 198 -15.37 -3.18 3.84
CA GLN A 198 -16.28 -3.87 4.74
C GLN A 198 -17.73 -3.56 4.38
N ARG A 199 -18.51 -4.60 4.13
CA ARG A 199 -19.93 -4.55 3.79
C ARG A 199 -20.81 -4.17 5.00
N PRO A 200 -22.07 -3.75 4.78
CA PRO A 200 -23.03 -3.51 5.85
C PRO A 200 -23.18 -4.67 6.84
N ASP A 201 -23.17 -5.92 6.33
CA ASP A 201 -23.29 -7.17 7.10
C ASP A 201 -22.02 -7.59 7.86
N GLY A 202 -20.99 -6.73 7.90
CA GLY A 202 -19.74 -6.96 8.64
C GLY A 202 -18.68 -7.75 7.88
N LYS A 203 -19.03 -8.40 6.76
CA LYS A 203 -18.06 -9.16 5.95
C LYS A 203 -17.17 -8.24 5.15
N VAL A 204 -15.95 -8.68 4.89
CA VAL A 204 -15.02 -7.99 4.00
C VAL A 204 -15.12 -8.61 2.61
N ILE A 205 -15.21 -7.76 1.59
CA ILE A 205 -15.00 -8.14 0.20
C ILE A 205 -13.60 -7.71 -0.18
N THR A 206 -12.80 -8.65 -0.70
CA THR A 206 -11.44 -8.41 -1.17
C THR A 206 -11.37 -8.80 -2.65
N VAL A 207 -11.18 -7.80 -3.52
CA VAL A 207 -11.11 -7.94 -4.98
C VAL A 207 -9.66 -7.88 -5.42
N TYR A 208 -9.23 -8.69 -6.38
CA TYR A 208 -7.85 -8.74 -6.91
C TYR A 208 -7.86 -9.37 -8.31
N TYR A 209 -6.80 -9.17 -9.11
CA TYR A 209 -6.62 -9.98 -10.32
C TYR A 209 -5.93 -11.31 -9.98
N PHE A 210 -6.25 -12.36 -10.74
CA PHE A 210 -5.81 -13.72 -10.46
C PHE A 210 -5.73 -14.54 -11.75
N ALA A 211 -4.98 -15.64 -11.71
CA ALA A 211 -5.00 -16.70 -12.71
C ALA A 211 -4.79 -18.04 -12.00
N THR A 212 -5.32 -19.12 -12.55
CA THR A 212 -5.22 -20.48 -11.99
C THR A 212 -4.55 -21.42 -12.99
N PRO A 213 -4.12 -22.63 -12.58
CA PRO A 213 -3.59 -23.61 -13.52
C PRO A 213 -4.58 -23.98 -14.65
N THR A 214 -5.89 -24.00 -14.36
CA THR A 214 -6.94 -24.40 -15.30
C THR A 214 -7.59 -23.23 -16.05
N ASN A 215 -7.70 -22.05 -15.43
CA ASN A 215 -8.06 -20.79 -16.11
C ASN A 215 -6.84 -19.88 -16.13
N ARG A 216 -6.12 -19.89 -17.25
CA ARG A 216 -4.76 -19.37 -17.38
C ARG A 216 -4.69 -17.88 -17.67
N ASP A 217 -5.75 -17.29 -18.18
CA ASP A 217 -5.84 -15.85 -18.44
C ASP A 217 -6.06 -15.10 -17.13
N GLN A 218 -5.57 -13.85 -17.05
CA GLN A 218 -5.83 -13.00 -15.89
C GLN A 218 -7.31 -12.63 -15.85
N PHE A 219 -7.93 -12.81 -14.68
CA PHE A 219 -9.31 -12.43 -14.42
C PHE A 219 -9.43 -11.70 -13.08
N ILE A 220 -10.48 -10.89 -12.92
CA ILE A 220 -10.81 -10.29 -11.64
C ILE A 220 -11.53 -11.33 -10.78
N ALA A 221 -11.01 -11.52 -9.57
CA ALA A 221 -11.52 -12.47 -8.61
C ALA A 221 -11.86 -11.77 -7.30
N VAL A 222 -12.72 -12.42 -6.52
CA VAL A 222 -13.24 -11.88 -5.26
C VAL A 222 -13.21 -12.95 -4.18
N THR A 223 -12.77 -12.59 -2.97
CA THR A 223 -13.02 -13.36 -1.74
C THR A 223 -13.95 -12.55 -0.84
N ILE A 224 -15.06 -13.15 -0.41
CA ILE A 224 -15.95 -12.58 0.62
C ILE A 224 -15.72 -13.40 1.89
N TRP A 225 -15.34 -12.74 2.98
CA TRP A 225 -14.90 -13.40 4.20
C TRP A 225 -15.34 -12.64 5.45
N ASP A 226 -15.39 -13.35 6.58
CA ASP A 226 -15.86 -12.83 7.85
C ASP A 226 -14.66 -12.56 8.78
N PRO A 227 -14.32 -11.29 9.07
CA PRO A 227 -13.11 -10.93 9.80
C PRO A 227 -13.09 -11.39 11.26
N ASP A 228 -14.23 -11.86 11.78
CA ASP A 228 -14.37 -12.36 13.16
C ASP A 228 -14.26 -13.89 13.24
N LYS A 229 -14.34 -14.58 12.09
CA LYS A 229 -14.34 -16.06 12.03
C LYS A 229 -13.05 -16.63 11.48
N VAL A 230 -12.31 -15.85 10.70
CA VAL A 230 -10.99 -16.26 10.23
C VAL A 230 -9.98 -16.18 11.37
N LYS A 231 -9.11 -17.19 11.46
CA LYS A 231 -8.04 -17.28 12.45
C LYS A 231 -6.70 -17.36 11.72
#